data_AF-A0A819S665-F1
#
_entry.id   AF-A0A819S665-F1
#
_cell.length_a   1.000
_cell.length_b   1.000
_cell.length_c   1.000
_cell.angle_alpha   90.00
_cell.angle_beta   90.00
_cell.angle_gamma   90.00
#
_symmetry.space_group_name_H-M   'P 1'
#
loop_
_entity.id
_entity.type
_entity.pdbx_description
1 polymer ?
#
loop_
_entity_poly.entity_id
_entity_poly.type
_entity_poly.pdbx_seq_one_letter_code
_entity_poly.pdbx_strand_id
1 'polypeptide(L)'
;MISYPETEQFRSVITKVLRYTRRHEADRDKELPVMKFIGTIKLHGTNSAICYQKDSGHWCQSRNNIITPQKDNAGFAQYIDPLADEFFNDYVLSQSSIIREQYEQGRKIIIFGEWCGGNIQKNVAICGLTKMFVIFKIRIIGDQIKTTEDEDQIKTMEDEDQIQVDKNSF
;
A
#
# COMPACT_ATOMS: atom_id res chain seq x y z
N MET A 1 -10.15 3.50 7.85
CA MET A 1 -9.71 2.37 7.00
C MET A 1 -8.64 2.87 6.05
N ILE A 2 -7.59 2.09 5.82
CA ILE A 2 -6.46 2.48 4.98
C ILE A 2 -6.39 1.51 3.79
N SER A 3 -6.81 1.94 2.61
CA SER A 3 -6.91 1.08 1.44
C SER A 3 -5.53 0.68 0.89
N TYR A 4 -5.45 -0.56 0.41
CA TYR A 4 -4.33 -1.03 -0.42
C TYR A 4 -4.66 -0.81 -1.90
N PRO A 5 -3.72 -0.33 -2.74
CA PRO A 5 -3.97 -0.10 -4.16
C PRO A 5 -4.36 -1.37 -4.91
N GLU A 6 -5.09 -1.21 -6.01
CA GLU A 6 -5.40 -2.31 -6.90
C GLU A 6 -4.18 -2.71 -7.71
N THR A 7 -3.93 -4.02 -7.82
CA THR A 7 -2.94 -4.53 -8.76
C THR A 7 -3.59 -4.62 -10.13
N GLU A 8 -3.16 -3.75 -11.04
CA GLU A 8 -3.62 -3.77 -12.43
C GLU A 8 -3.05 -4.96 -13.22
N GLN A 9 -3.68 -5.27 -14.34
CA GLN A 9 -3.17 -6.27 -15.28
C GLN A 9 -1.90 -5.76 -15.98
N PHE A 10 -0.96 -6.65 -16.27
CA PHE A 10 0.30 -6.29 -16.93
C PHE A 10 0.08 -5.56 -18.27
N ARG A 11 -0.94 -5.94 -19.04
CA ARG A 11 -1.31 -5.23 -20.29
C ARG A 11 -1.65 -3.75 -20.06
N SER A 12 -2.24 -3.40 -18.92
CA SER A 12 -2.56 -2.01 -18.58
C SER A 12 -1.29 -1.18 -18.39
N VAL A 13 -0.24 -1.78 -17.83
CA VAL A 13 1.08 -1.14 -17.72
C VAL A 13 1.65 -0.88 -19.10
N ILE A 14 1.60 -1.86 -20.02
CA ILE A 14 2.06 -1.68 -21.41
C ILE A 14 1.31 -0.53 -22.08
N THR A 15 -0.03 -0.52 -22.01
CA THR A 15 -0.86 0.55 -22.59
C THR A 15 -0.50 1.91 -22.00
N LYS A 16 -0.28 2.01 -20.69
CA LYS A 16 0.11 3.27 -20.03
C LYS A 16 1.48 3.74 -20.50
N VAL A 17 2.49 2.87 -20.53
CA VAL A 17 3.84 3.24 -21.01
C VAL A 17 3.80 3.72 -22.44
N LEU A 18 3.12 3.00 -23.34
CA LEU A 18 2.95 3.45 -24.72
C LEU A 18 2.29 4.83 -24.78
N ARG A 19 1.20 5.03 -24.03
CA ARG A 19 0.48 6.30 -24.00
C ARG A 19 1.32 7.45 -23.46
N TYR A 20 2.16 7.23 -22.45
CA TYR A 20 2.99 8.26 -21.85
C TYR A 20 4.22 8.57 -22.70
N THR A 21 4.89 7.55 -23.25
CA THR A 21 6.11 7.73 -24.05
C THR A 21 5.81 8.26 -25.45
N ARG A 22 4.70 7.84 -26.06
CA ARG A 22 4.32 8.16 -27.45
C ARG A 22 3.00 8.94 -27.49
N ARG A 23 2.87 9.93 -26.60
CA ARG A 23 1.63 10.69 -26.40
C ARG A 23 1.28 11.57 -27.60
N HIS A 24 2.30 12.16 -28.24
CA HIS A 24 2.16 13.07 -29.36
C HIS A 24 2.70 12.45 -30.65
N GLU A 25 2.24 12.93 -31.81
CA GLU A 25 2.67 12.40 -33.12
C GLU A 25 4.19 12.48 -33.31
N ALA A 26 4.82 13.56 -32.85
CA ALA A 26 6.27 13.73 -32.87
C ALA A 26 7.04 12.69 -32.03
N ASP A 27 6.38 12.04 -31.05
CA ASP A 27 6.97 11.02 -30.19
C ASP A 27 6.73 9.59 -30.69
N ARG A 28 6.10 9.41 -31.86
CA ARG A 28 5.67 8.08 -32.34
C ARG A 28 6.80 7.04 -32.38
N ASP A 29 8.01 7.50 -32.70
CA ASP A 29 9.18 6.65 -32.85
C ASP A 29 10.13 6.69 -31.63
N LYS A 30 9.74 7.37 -30.54
CA LYS A 30 10.52 7.34 -29.29
C LYS A 30 10.70 5.89 -28.83
N GLU A 31 11.92 5.59 -28.39
CA GLU A 31 12.23 4.34 -27.72
C GLU A 31 11.43 4.21 -26.43
N LEU A 32 10.95 3.00 -26.17
CA LEU A 32 10.22 2.71 -24.95
C LEU A 32 11.19 2.50 -23.80
N PRO A 33 10.86 2.97 -22.58
CA PRO A 33 11.72 2.77 -21.43
C PRO A 33 11.84 1.29 -21.09
N VAL A 34 13.04 0.87 -20.69
CA VAL A 34 13.25 -0.45 -20.09
C VAL A 34 12.87 -0.37 -18.62
N MET A 35 11.85 -1.12 -18.22
CA MET A 35 11.40 -1.20 -16.85
C MET A 35 11.83 -2.52 -16.20
N LYS A 36 12.29 -2.46 -14.96
CA LYS A 36 12.62 -3.63 -14.15
C LYS A 36 11.49 -3.89 -13.16
N PHE A 37 11.03 -5.13 -13.09
CA PHE A 37 9.99 -5.57 -12.16
C PHE A 37 10.53 -6.66 -11.25
N ILE A 38 10.02 -6.69 -10.02
CA ILE A 38 10.17 -7.82 -9.12
C ILE A 38 8.84 -8.58 -9.14
N GLY A 39 8.89 -9.83 -9.59
CA GLY A 39 7.74 -10.73 -9.56
C GLY A 39 7.66 -11.46 -8.23
N THR A 40 6.46 -11.53 -7.65
CA THR A 40 6.16 -12.36 -6.48
C THR A 40 4.96 -13.26 -6.78
N ILE A 41 4.80 -14.33 -5.99
CA ILE A 41 3.62 -15.17 -6.10
C ILE A 41 2.42 -14.38 -5.62
N LYS A 42 1.41 -14.23 -6.48
CA LYS A 42 0.11 -13.71 -6.07
C LYS A 42 -0.71 -14.85 -5.46
N LEU A 43 -0.82 -14.86 -4.14
CA LEU A 43 -1.68 -15.81 -3.44
C LEU A 43 -3.16 -15.50 -3.73
N HIS A 44 -3.97 -16.55 -3.78
CA HIS A 44 -5.42 -16.41 -3.96
C HIS A 44 -6.12 -16.67 -2.64
N GLY A 45 -6.47 -15.58 -1.95
CA GLY A 45 -7.23 -15.59 -0.71
C GLY A 45 -8.16 -14.39 -0.66
N THR A 46 -8.15 -13.69 0.47
CA THR A 46 -8.75 -12.37 0.63
C THR A 46 -7.71 -11.39 1.19
N ASN A 47 -7.71 -10.17 0.67
CA ASN A 47 -6.90 -9.09 1.22
C ASN A 47 -7.35 -8.77 2.65
N SER A 48 -6.38 -8.71 3.55
CA SER A 48 -6.57 -8.38 4.95
C SER A 48 -5.39 -7.56 5.47
N ALA A 49 -5.60 -6.81 6.55
CA ALA A 49 -4.53 -6.11 7.23
C ALA A 49 -4.76 -5.98 8.73
N ILE A 50 -3.65 -5.88 9.46
CA ILE A 50 -3.59 -5.49 10.86
C ILE A 50 -3.00 -4.09 10.93
N CYS A 51 -3.66 -3.20 11.65
CA CYS A 51 -3.23 -1.81 11.78
C CYS A 51 -2.97 -1.49 13.25
N TYR A 52 -1.94 -0.70 13.52
CA TYR A 52 -1.51 -0.34 14.87
C TYR A 52 -1.34 1.18 14.97
N GLN A 53 -1.79 1.74 16.09
CA GLN A 53 -1.55 3.13 16.47
C GLN A 53 -1.45 3.23 18.00
N LYS A 54 -0.40 3.88 18.49
CA LYS A 54 -0.01 3.90 19.91
C LYS A 54 -1.15 4.22 20.87
N ASP A 55 -1.96 5.24 20.56
CA ASP A 55 -3.02 5.71 21.45
C ASP A 55 -4.39 5.05 21.19
N SER A 56 -4.52 4.26 20.12
CA SER A 56 -5.78 3.66 19.69
C SER A 56 -5.77 2.13 19.67
N GLY A 57 -4.63 1.51 19.98
CA GLY A 57 -4.43 0.06 19.90
C GLY A 57 -4.35 -0.45 18.46
N HIS A 58 -4.88 -1.65 18.23
CA HIS A 58 -4.94 -2.26 16.90
C HIS A 58 -6.37 -2.43 16.38
N TRP A 59 -6.47 -2.60 15.07
CA TRP A 59 -7.70 -3.07 14.43
C TRP A 59 -7.41 -3.91 13.19
N CYS A 60 -8.36 -4.76 12.83
CA CYS A 60 -8.32 -5.53 11.59
C CYS A 60 -9.12 -4.84 10.48
N GLN A 61 -8.69 -4.99 9.23
CA GLN A 61 -9.46 -4.55 8.07
C GLN A 61 -9.40 -5.58 6.93
N SER A 62 -10.51 -5.70 6.21
CA SER A 62 -10.56 -6.27 4.86
C SER A 62 -10.22 -5.18 3.85
N ARG A 63 -10.27 -5.48 2.54
CA ARG A 63 -10.05 -4.49 1.48
C ARG A 63 -10.91 -3.22 1.63
N ASN A 64 -12.17 -3.40 2.02
CA ASN A 64 -13.20 -2.35 1.96
C ASN A 64 -13.87 -2.04 3.31
N ASN A 65 -13.51 -2.74 4.39
CA ASN A 65 -14.12 -2.54 5.71
C ASN A 65 -13.12 -2.70 6.85
N ILE A 66 -13.26 -1.90 7.90
CA ILE A 66 -12.77 -2.27 9.24
C ILE A 66 -13.66 -3.42 9.73
N ILE A 67 -13.05 -4.46 10.28
CA ILE A 67 -13.71 -5.70 10.68
C ILE A 67 -13.38 -6.01 12.14
N THR A 68 -14.28 -6.76 12.78
CA THR A 68 -14.15 -7.23 14.16
C THR A 68 -14.40 -8.73 14.19
N PRO A 69 -14.09 -9.45 15.28
CA PRO A 69 -14.46 -10.86 15.41
C PRO A 69 -15.97 -11.12 15.20
N GLN A 70 -16.85 -10.15 15.53
CA GLN A 70 -18.29 -10.25 15.32
C GLN A 70 -18.71 -9.89 13.89
N LYS A 71 -17.98 -8.98 13.24
CA LYS A 71 -18.18 -8.57 11.83
C LYS A 71 -16.92 -8.90 11.03
N ASP A 72 -16.70 -10.20 10.84
CA ASP A 72 -15.45 -10.75 10.33
C ASP A 72 -15.40 -10.82 8.79
N ASN A 73 -14.20 -11.01 8.25
CA ASN A 73 -13.91 -11.42 6.89
C ASN A 73 -13.29 -12.84 6.88
N ALA A 74 -14.14 -13.85 6.72
CA ALA A 74 -13.74 -15.26 6.59
C ALA A 74 -12.88 -15.80 7.77
N GLY A 75 -13.13 -15.33 8.99
CA GLY A 75 -12.42 -15.78 10.20
C GLY A 75 -11.08 -15.07 10.43
N PHE A 76 -10.75 -14.04 9.65
CA PHE A 76 -9.48 -13.33 9.78
C PHE A 76 -9.38 -12.56 11.10
N ALA A 77 -10.40 -11.73 11.40
CA ALA A 77 -10.40 -10.91 12.60
C ALA A 77 -10.45 -11.79 13.84
N GLN A 78 -11.28 -12.83 13.85
CA GLN A 78 -11.33 -13.79 14.96
C GLN A 78 -9.99 -14.48 15.20
N TYR A 79 -9.23 -14.80 14.14
CA TYR A 79 -7.93 -15.47 14.25
C TYR A 79 -6.82 -14.54 14.74
N ILE A 80 -6.79 -13.31 14.21
CA ILE A 80 -5.67 -12.38 14.43
C ILE A 80 -5.83 -11.55 15.69
N ASP A 81 -7.04 -11.11 16.03
CA ASP A 81 -7.28 -10.20 17.16
C ASP A 81 -6.61 -10.63 18.47
N PRO A 82 -6.71 -11.90 18.93
CA PRO A 82 -6.05 -12.33 20.17
C PRO A 82 -4.51 -12.43 20.08
N LEU A 83 -3.94 -12.41 18.87
CA LEU A 83 -2.49 -12.53 18.63
C LEU A 83 -1.84 -11.18 18.29
N ALA A 84 -2.65 -10.13 18.05
CA ALA A 84 -2.18 -8.92 17.39
C ALA A 84 -1.10 -8.17 18.18
N ASP A 85 -1.24 -8.07 19.50
CA ASP A 85 -0.29 -7.36 20.36
C ASP A 85 1.02 -8.13 20.50
N GLU A 86 0.97 -9.45 20.77
CA GLU A 86 2.16 -10.31 20.84
C GLU A 86 2.91 -10.30 19.50
N PHE A 87 2.20 -10.49 18.39
CA PHE A 87 2.77 -10.42 17.07
C PHE A 87 3.50 -9.08 16.82
N PHE A 88 2.87 -7.97 17.18
CA PHE A 88 3.44 -6.65 16.92
C PHE A 88 4.67 -6.38 17.79
N ASN A 89 4.57 -6.60 19.09
CA ASN A 89 5.66 -6.32 20.01
C ASN A 89 6.86 -7.26 19.78
N ASP A 90 6.59 -8.56 19.67
CA ASP A 90 7.64 -9.57 19.73
C ASP A 90 8.25 -9.87 18.36
N TYR A 91 7.54 -9.59 17.27
CA TYR A 91 8.02 -9.92 15.92
C TYR A 91 8.16 -8.70 15.00
N VAL A 92 7.42 -7.62 15.21
CA VAL A 92 7.51 -6.43 14.35
C VAL A 92 8.41 -5.38 14.97
N LEU A 93 8.08 -4.92 16.19
CA LEU A 93 8.84 -3.90 16.90
C LEU A 93 10.22 -4.41 17.32
N SER A 94 10.34 -5.69 17.70
CA SER A 94 11.63 -6.29 18.07
C SER A 94 12.62 -6.35 16.90
N GLN A 95 12.13 -6.51 15.67
CA GLN A 95 12.94 -6.75 14.47
C GLN A 95 13.26 -5.50 13.65
N SER A 96 12.57 -4.37 13.91
CA SER A 96 12.76 -3.14 13.13
C SER A 96 12.75 -1.90 14.01
N SER A 97 13.94 -1.32 14.22
CA SER A 97 14.10 -0.04 14.91
C SER A 97 13.37 1.10 14.19
N ILE A 98 13.36 1.10 12.85
CA ILE A 98 12.64 2.09 12.04
C ILE A 98 11.14 2.03 12.31
N ILE A 99 10.53 0.83 12.28
CA ILE A 99 9.09 0.72 12.57
C ILE A 99 8.81 1.15 14.02
N ARG A 100 9.66 0.77 14.96
CA ARG A 100 9.54 1.16 16.37
C ARG A 100 9.57 2.67 16.56
N GLU A 101 10.57 3.35 16.02
CA GLU A 101 10.69 4.80 16.11
C GLU A 101 9.46 5.51 15.52
N GLN A 102 9.01 5.07 14.35
CA GLN A 102 7.83 5.65 13.68
C GLN A 102 6.55 5.42 14.50
N TYR A 103 6.38 4.23 15.08
CA TYR A 103 5.27 3.94 15.98
C TYR A 103 5.31 4.76 17.27
N GLU A 104 6.50 4.95 17.85
CA GLU A 104 6.72 5.78 19.03
C GLU A 104 6.41 7.26 18.79
N GLN A 105 6.65 7.75 17.57
CA GLN A 105 6.24 9.07 17.06
C GLN A 105 4.73 9.17 16.76
N GLY A 106 3.94 8.14 17.09
CA GLY A 106 2.48 8.13 16.91
C GLY A 106 2.01 7.81 15.49
N ARG A 107 2.91 7.41 14.58
CA ARG A 107 2.52 7.04 13.21
C ARG A 107 1.79 5.70 13.19
N LYS A 108 0.87 5.57 12.24
CA LYS A 108 0.10 4.35 12.00
C LYS A 108 0.97 3.33 11.26
N ILE A 109 1.03 2.12 11.76
CA ILE A 109 1.71 0.99 11.12
C ILE A 109 0.66 0.04 10.57
N ILE A 110 0.70 -0.23 9.27
CA ILE A 110 -0.29 -1.06 8.58
C ILE A 110 0.43 -2.23 7.93
N ILE A 111 0.05 -3.44 8.35
CA ILE A 111 0.62 -4.69 7.88
C ILE A 111 -0.40 -5.35 6.97
N PHE A 112 -0.19 -5.23 5.66
CA PHE A 112 -1.03 -5.86 4.64
C PHE A 112 -0.54 -7.27 4.33
N GLY A 113 -1.51 -8.16 4.13
CA GLY A 113 -1.25 -9.52 3.72
C GLY A 113 -2.45 -10.15 3.03
N GLU A 114 -2.25 -11.40 2.64
CA GLU A 114 -3.30 -12.26 2.11
C GLU A 114 -3.71 -13.26 3.21
N TRP A 115 -4.99 -13.23 3.58
CA TRP A 115 -5.59 -14.31 4.37
C TRP A 115 -6.00 -15.41 3.42
N CYS A 116 -5.43 -16.61 3.56
CA CYS A 116 -5.60 -17.71 2.62
C CYS A 116 -5.53 -19.07 3.33
N GLY A 117 -5.67 -20.18 2.58
CA GLY A 117 -5.73 -21.52 3.15
C GLY A 117 -7.15 -22.01 3.41
N GLY A 118 -7.30 -23.29 3.71
CA GLY A 118 -8.56 -23.95 4.06
C GLY A 118 -9.71 -23.57 3.12
N ASN A 119 -10.80 -23.06 3.72
CA ASN A 119 -12.02 -22.70 3.02
C ASN A 119 -12.12 -21.20 2.63
N ILE A 120 -11.00 -20.47 2.56
CA ILE A 120 -11.02 -19.03 2.22
C ILE A 120 -11.33 -18.79 0.74
N GLN A 121 -10.84 -19.65 -0.15
CA GLN A 121 -11.17 -19.67 -1.58
C GLN A 121 -11.65 -21.07 -2.00
N LYS A 122 -12.06 -21.21 -3.26
CA LYS A 122 -12.46 -22.49 -3.86
C LYS A 122 -11.58 -22.81 -5.07
N ASN A 123 -11.39 -24.11 -5.32
CA ASN A 123 -10.74 -24.62 -6.53
C ASN A 123 -9.30 -24.12 -6.77
N VAL A 124 -8.55 -23.85 -5.71
CA VAL A 124 -7.13 -23.48 -5.78
C VAL A 124 -6.30 -24.32 -4.83
N ALA A 125 -5.06 -24.63 -5.22
CA ALA A 125 -4.18 -25.53 -4.47
C ALA A 125 -3.93 -25.06 -3.02
N ILE A 126 -3.87 -23.75 -2.79
CA ILE A 126 -3.62 -23.18 -1.47
C ILE A 126 -4.72 -23.54 -0.44
N CYS A 127 -5.92 -23.92 -0.89
CA CYS A 127 -6.99 -24.41 -0.02
C CYS A 127 -6.61 -25.70 0.75
N GLY A 128 -5.63 -26.46 0.27
CA GLY A 128 -5.13 -27.65 0.96
C GLY A 128 -4.25 -27.35 2.17
N LEU A 129 -3.84 -26.09 2.38
CA LEU A 129 -3.01 -25.67 3.50
C LEU A 129 -3.88 -25.15 4.65
N THR A 130 -3.31 -25.13 5.86
CA THR A 130 -3.93 -24.47 7.02
C THR A 130 -4.17 -23.00 6.74
N LYS A 131 -5.16 -22.39 7.39
CA LYS A 131 -5.39 -20.96 7.26
C LYS A 131 -4.17 -20.19 7.76
N MET A 132 -3.74 -19.20 7.00
CA MET A 132 -2.55 -18.42 7.30
C MET A 132 -2.68 -17.00 6.76
N PHE A 133 -1.99 -16.07 7.43
CA PHE A 133 -1.85 -14.69 6.98
C PHE A 133 -0.45 -14.48 6.43
N VAL A 134 -0.35 -14.25 5.12
CA VAL A 134 0.94 -14.04 4.44
C VAL A 134 1.15 -12.56 4.18
N ILE A 135 2.11 -11.97 4.88
CA ILE A 135 2.44 -10.53 4.79
C ILE A 135 3.14 -10.26 3.46
N PHE A 136 2.71 -9.21 2.75
CA PHE A 136 3.36 -8.77 1.52
C PHE A 136 3.74 -7.28 1.52
N LYS A 137 3.23 -6.48 2.46
CA LYS A 137 3.60 -5.06 2.56
C LYS A 137 3.38 -4.52 3.97
N ILE A 138 4.32 -3.71 4.44
CA ILE A 138 4.12 -2.82 5.58
C ILE A 138 4.10 -1.38 5.06
N ARG A 139 3.14 -0.58 5.55
CA ARG A 139 3.01 0.84 5.25
C ARG A 139 3.05 1.63 6.56
N ILE A 140 3.81 2.72 6.56
CA ILE A 140 3.87 3.68 7.67
C ILE A 140 3.15 4.94 7.21
N ILE A 141 2.22 5.44 8.01
CA ILE A 141 1.46 6.65 7.71
C ILE A 141 1.57 7.61 8.89
N GLY A 142 2.22 8.75 8.67
CA GLY A 142 2.08 9.90 9.56
C GLY A 142 0.77 10.63 9.27
N ASP A 143 0.24 11.33 10.27
CA ASP A 143 -0.71 12.39 9.96
C ASP A 143 0.03 13.45 9.13
N GLN A 144 -0.63 14.01 8.11
CA GLN A 144 -0.06 15.14 7.38
C GLN A 144 0.15 16.25 8.40
N ILE A 145 1.40 16.56 8.73
CA ILE A 145 1.71 17.81 9.40
C ILE A 145 1.31 18.87 8.37
N LYS A 146 0.17 19.55 8.57
CA LYS A 146 -0.07 20.82 7.90
C LYS A 146 0.88 21.81 8.55
N THR A 147 2.13 21.83 8.10
CA THR A 147 3.05 22.92 8.42
C THR A 147 2.59 24.11 7.62
N THR A 148 2.28 25.21 8.30
CA THR A 148 1.93 26.51 7.69
C THR A 148 3.02 27.06 6.77
N GLU A 149 4.19 26.43 6.70
CA GLU A 149 5.31 26.77 5.82
C GLU A 149 5.19 26.14 4.41
N ASP A 150 4.34 25.12 4.23
CA ASP A 150 4.16 24.47 2.92
C ASP A 150 3.27 25.30 1.98
N GLU A 151 2.41 26.18 2.49
CA GLU A 151 1.56 27.04 1.64
C GLU A 151 2.35 28.16 0.97
N ASP A 152 3.44 28.64 1.58
CA ASP A 152 4.28 29.71 1.02
C ASP A 152 5.29 29.17 -0.01
N GLN A 153 5.76 27.94 0.15
CA GLN A 153 6.63 27.27 -0.85
C GLN A 153 5.83 26.80 -2.08
N ILE A 154 4.59 26.36 -1.91
CA ILE A 154 3.72 25.99 -3.04
C ILE A 154 3.34 27.22 -3.87
N LYS A 155 3.09 28.38 -3.24
CA LYS A 155 2.85 29.64 -3.98
C LYS A 155 4.07 30.14 -4.76
N THR A 156 5.28 30.00 -4.20
CA THR A 156 6.50 30.45 -4.91
C THR A 156 6.86 29.55 -6.09
N MET A 157 6.55 28.26 -6.03
CA MET A 157 6.77 27.34 -7.17
C MET A 157 5.72 27.48 -8.29
N GLU A 158 4.46 27.83 -7.97
CA GLU A 158 3.42 28.07 -8.99
C GLU A 158 3.63 29.38 -9.77
N ASP A 159 4.28 30.39 -9.16
CA ASP A 159 4.61 31.66 -9.82
C ASP A 159 5.87 31.54 -10.71
N GLU A 160 6.85 30.70 -10.37
CA GLU A 160 8.07 30.48 -11.18
C GLU A 160 7.81 29.62 -12.43
N ASP A 161 6.88 28.65 -12.38
CA ASP A 161 6.52 27.82 -13.54
C ASP A 161 5.65 28.55 -14.59
N GLN A 162 5.22 29.80 -14.34
CA GLN A 162 4.53 30.64 -15.34
C GLN A 162 5.44 31.59 -16.13
N ILE A 163 6.76 31.64 -15.85
CA ILE A 163 7.69 32.53 -16.54
C ILE A 163 8.83 31.74 -17.20
N GLN A 164 8.50 30.83 -18.13
CA GLN A 164 9.43 30.44 -19.20
C GLN A 164 8.65 30.07 -20.47
N VAL A 165 8.14 31.11 -21.14
CA VAL A 165 7.93 31.07 -22.60
C VAL A 165 8.77 32.20 -23.18
N ASP A 166 10.06 31.91 -23.36
CA ASP A 166 10.98 32.78 -24.10
C ASP A 166 10.47 32.94 -25.54
N LYS A 167 9.93 34.12 -25.82
CA LYS A 167 9.89 34.68 -27.17
C LYS A 167 11.29 35.16 -27.49
N ASN A 168 12.05 34.38 -28.25
CA ASN A 168 13.08 34.91 -29.13
C ASN A 168 13.22 34.03 -30.37
N SER A 169 12.50 34.43 -31.42
CA SER A 169 12.87 34.18 -32.82
C SER A 169 12.39 35.39 -33.60
N PHE A 170 13.25 36.41 -33.74
CA PHE A 170 13.59 37.18 -34.94
C PHE A 170 14.61 38.25 -34.56
#